data_AF-A0A3P7IMS9-F1
#
_entry.id   AF-A0A3P7IMS9-F1
#
_cell.length_a   1.000
_cell.length_b   1.000
_cell.length_c   1.000
_cell.angle_alpha   90.00
_cell.angle_beta   90.00
_cell.angle_gamma   90.00
#
_symmetry.space_group_name_H-M   'P 1'
#
loop_
_entity.id
_entity.type
_entity.pdbx_description
1 polymer ?
#
loop_
_entity_poly.entity_id
_entity_poly.type
_entity_poly.pdbx_seq_one_letter_code
_entity_poly.pdbx_strand_id
1 'polypeptide(L)'
;MVALVFSFARGMTFPIFSIIYGKMFKTLTAGTDDQKLHGAMMNAIWFTILGLSTGCSTMISGFLFGRSGESFTRRLRLSLFTNIVKQDSEYFDHDDHASGKLTTRLSTDAPNIRAAIDQRLADVVGAVSSMIGGISIAFSYGPKMAPIGVLTAGALIILQTLVAQYLKIRGQKDAVKAEEPSRLAAEAIQQHKTVQYLTKEQFFVDTFIAQMKGPHKRTIFRGTRCFYNFLKNSQSVCYISVS
;
A
#
# COMPACT_ATOMS: atom_id res chain seq x y z
N MET A 1 -16.59 -0.30 17.24
CA MET A 1 -17.90 -0.34 16.55
C MET A 1 -18.17 0.95 15.78
N VAL A 2 -18.19 2.12 16.43
CA VAL A 2 -18.41 3.42 15.74
C VAL A 2 -17.45 3.64 14.56
N ALA A 3 -16.15 3.37 14.75
CA ALA A 3 -15.15 3.50 13.69
C ALA A 3 -15.45 2.65 12.43
N LEU A 4 -16.00 1.43 12.61
CA LEU A 4 -16.33 0.53 11.50
C LEU A 4 -17.50 1.07 10.67
N VAL A 5 -18.48 1.70 11.32
CA VAL A 5 -19.62 2.32 10.62
C VAL A 5 -19.14 3.46 9.73
N PHE A 6 -18.25 4.32 10.22
CA PHE A 6 -17.67 5.39 9.41
C PHE A 6 -16.75 4.87 8.29
N SER A 7 -16.00 3.78 8.51
CA SER A 7 -15.24 3.13 7.44
C SER A 7 -16.12 2.52 6.37
N PHE A 8 -17.26 1.97 6.73
CA PHE A 8 -18.23 1.44 5.78
C PHE A 8 -18.85 2.56 4.93
N ALA A 9 -19.23 3.67 5.56
CA ALA A 9 -19.69 4.87 4.87
C ALA A 9 -18.62 5.44 3.91
N ARG A 10 -17.35 5.46 4.34
CA ARG A 10 -16.21 5.82 3.49
C ARG A 10 -16.11 4.92 2.26
N GLY A 11 -16.28 3.60 2.41
CA GLY A 11 -16.19 2.66 1.29
C GLY A 11 -17.34 2.82 0.26
N MET A 12 -18.53 3.21 0.71
CA MET A 12 -19.68 3.48 -0.18
C MET A 12 -19.53 4.72 -1.06
N THR A 13 -18.53 5.57 -0.81
CA THR A 13 -18.26 6.79 -1.58
C THR A 13 -18.14 6.52 -3.09
N PHE A 14 -17.34 5.52 -3.49
CA PHE A 14 -17.12 5.20 -4.90
C PHE A 14 -18.41 4.73 -5.61
N PRO A 15 -19.18 3.77 -5.03
CA PRO A 15 -20.52 3.42 -5.50
C PRO A 15 -21.46 4.63 -5.69
N ILE A 16 -21.57 5.51 -4.69
CA ILE A 16 -22.47 6.67 -4.73
C ILE A 16 -22.01 7.68 -5.78
N PHE A 17 -20.70 7.93 -5.86
CA PHE A 17 -20.10 8.79 -6.87
C PHE A 17 -20.45 8.32 -8.29
N SER A 18 -20.39 7.01 -8.54
CA SER A 18 -20.77 6.42 -9.83
C SER A 18 -22.22 6.70 -10.22
N ILE A 19 -23.16 6.62 -9.28
CA ILE A 19 -24.59 6.93 -9.53
C ILE A 19 -24.79 8.40 -9.90
N ILE A 20 -24.19 9.31 -9.14
CA ILE A 20 -24.31 10.76 -9.38
C ILE A 20 -23.71 11.10 -10.74
N TYR A 21 -22.55 10.51 -11.06
CA TYR A 21 -21.90 10.68 -12.35
C TYR A 21 -22.78 10.17 -13.51
N GLY A 22 -23.41 8.99 -13.35
CA GLY A 22 -24.36 8.48 -14.34
C GLY A 22 -25.58 9.39 -14.55
N LYS A 23 -26.11 9.98 -13.47
CA LYS A 23 -27.19 10.98 -13.56
C LYS A 23 -26.72 12.25 -14.27
N MET A 24 -25.51 12.71 -13.99
CA MET A 24 -24.91 13.88 -14.63
C MET A 24 -24.83 13.68 -16.15
N PHE A 25 -24.30 12.54 -16.60
CA PHE A 25 -24.22 12.22 -18.02
C PHE A 25 -25.60 12.22 -18.68
N LYS A 26 -26.60 11.61 -18.03
CA LYS A 26 -27.98 11.61 -18.54
C LYS A 26 -28.56 13.03 -18.69
N THR A 27 -28.34 13.92 -17.72
CA THR A 27 -28.79 15.33 -17.80
C THR A 27 -28.06 16.15 -18.85
N LEU A 28 -26.80 15.82 -19.17
CA LEU A 28 -26.04 16.51 -20.22
C LEU A 28 -26.49 16.08 -21.62
N THR A 29 -26.87 14.81 -21.79
CA THR A 29 -27.32 14.26 -23.07
C THR A 29 -28.80 14.53 -23.36
N ALA A 30 -29.65 14.68 -22.34
CA ALA A 30 -31.09 14.91 -22.51
C ALA A 30 -31.51 16.32 -22.06
N GLY A 31 -31.83 17.21 -23.02
CA GLY A 31 -32.53 18.48 -22.74
C GLY A 31 -32.15 19.68 -23.62
N THR A 32 -32.97 20.74 -23.53
CA THR A 32 -32.73 22.10 -24.08
C THR A 32 -31.70 22.85 -23.20
N ASP A 33 -30.99 23.86 -23.73
CA ASP A 33 -29.87 24.53 -23.03
C ASP A 33 -30.17 25.03 -21.61
N ASP A 34 -31.37 25.56 -21.34
CA ASP A 34 -31.76 26.01 -20.00
C ASP A 34 -31.95 24.87 -18.98
N GLN A 35 -32.45 23.71 -19.41
CA GLN A 35 -32.65 22.55 -18.53
C GLN A 35 -31.31 21.89 -18.17
N LYS A 36 -30.33 21.95 -19.07
CA LYS A 36 -28.97 21.46 -18.83
C LYS A 36 -28.29 22.28 -17.72
N LEU A 37 -28.45 23.60 -17.75
CA LEU A 37 -27.84 24.48 -16.76
C LEU A 37 -28.36 24.21 -15.34
N HIS A 38 -29.69 24.09 -15.19
CA HIS A 38 -30.31 23.82 -13.90
C HIS A 38 -29.99 22.41 -13.37
N GLY A 39 -30.00 21.40 -14.25
CA GLY A 39 -29.59 20.03 -13.91
C GLY A 39 -28.12 19.91 -13.50
N ALA A 40 -27.24 20.62 -14.20
CA ALA A 40 -25.80 20.68 -13.87
C ALA A 40 -25.55 21.34 -12.51
N MET A 41 -26.23 22.45 -12.20
CA MET A 41 -26.14 23.11 -10.90
C MET A 41 -26.59 22.18 -9.76
N MET A 42 -27.70 21.45 -9.94
CA MET A 42 -28.18 20.48 -8.96
C MET A 42 -27.18 19.34 -8.74
N ASN A 43 -26.59 18.80 -9.80
CA ASN A 43 -25.58 17.74 -9.70
C ASN A 43 -24.30 18.24 -9.01
N ALA A 44 -23.88 19.48 -9.26
CA ALA A 44 -22.73 20.10 -8.60
C ALA A 44 -22.93 20.21 -7.09
N ILE A 45 -24.14 20.55 -6.63
CA ILE A 45 -24.50 20.58 -5.21
C ILE A 45 -24.38 19.17 -4.60
N TRP A 46 -24.88 18.13 -5.27
CA TRP A 46 -24.76 16.74 -4.81
C TRP A 46 -23.29 16.28 -4.70
N PHE A 47 -22.44 16.63 -5.66
CA PHE A 47 -21.01 16.34 -5.58
C PHE A 47 -20.33 17.07 -4.42
N THR A 48 -20.74 18.30 -4.13
CA THR A 48 -20.18 19.09 -3.03
C THR A 48 -20.55 18.48 -1.67
N ILE A 49 -21.81 18.10 -1.48
CA ILE A 49 -22.29 17.43 -0.26
C ILE A 49 -21.58 16.07 -0.08
N LEU A 50 -21.41 15.31 -1.16
CA LEU A 50 -20.67 14.04 -1.13
C LEU A 50 -19.19 14.28 -0.76
N GLY A 51 -18.52 15.26 -1.34
CA GLY A 51 -17.14 15.60 -1.00
C GLY A 51 -16.97 15.98 0.47
N LEU A 52 -17.85 16.85 0.98
CA LEU A 52 -17.78 17.30 2.37
C LEU A 52 -18.06 16.16 3.36
N SER A 53 -19.13 15.38 3.13
CA SER A 53 -19.51 14.26 3.99
C SER A 53 -18.44 13.15 4.02
N THR A 54 -17.80 12.89 2.89
CA THR A 54 -16.73 11.87 2.80
C THR A 54 -15.42 12.37 3.40
N GLY A 55 -15.10 13.66 3.24
CA GLY A 55 -14.00 14.32 3.95
C GLY A 55 -14.17 14.23 5.48
N CYS A 56 -15.35 14.59 6.00
CA CYS A 56 -15.64 14.47 7.42
C CYS A 56 -15.58 13.00 7.90
N SER A 57 -16.18 12.07 7.16
CA SER A 57 -16.19 10.64 7.53
C SER A 57 -14.79 10.03 7.53
N THR A 58 -13.92 10.41 6.59
CA THR A 58 -12.52 9.92 6.53
C THR A 58 -11.69 10.48 7.68
N MET A 59 -11.87 11.75 8.04
CA MET A 59 -11.17 12.36 9.17
C MET A 59 -11.60 11.75 10.51
N ILE A 60 -12.91 11.58 10.73
CA ILE A 60 -13.46 11.00 11.96
C ILE A 60 -13.06 9.52 12.09
N SER A 61 -13.20 8.73 11.02
CA SER A 61 -12.79 7.32 11.03
C SER A 61 -11.28 7.20 11.32
N GLY A 62 -10.44 7.97 10.64
CA GLY A 62 -8.99 7.95 10.88
C GLY A 62 -8.62 8.27 12.33
N PHE A 63 -9.24 9.30 12.92
CA PHE A 63 -9.01 9.63 14.33
C PHE A 63 -9.44 8.53 15.30
N LEU A 64 -10.61 7.91 15.05
CA LEU A 64 -11.13 6.82 15.88
C LEU A 64 -10.28 5.55 15.78
N PHE A 65 -9.80 5.19 14.58
CA PHE A 65 -8.88 4.07 14.39
C PHE A 65 -7.52 4.34 15.05
N GLY A 66 -6.99 5.56 14.94
CA GLY A 66 -5.73 5.95 15.58
C GLY A 66 -5.81 5.81 17.10
N ARG A 67 -6.88 6.35 17.70
CA ARG A 67 -7.11 6.27 19.14
C ARG A 67 -7.34 4.83 19.62
N SER A 68 -8.07 4.03 18.84
CA SER A 68 -8.33 2.61 19.16
C SER A 68 -7.05 1.77 19.04
N GLY A 69 -6.26 2.01 18.00
CA GLY A 69 -4.97 1.35 17.76
C GLY A 69 -3.97 1.65 18.86
N GLU A 70 -3.91 2.89 19.35
CA GLU A 70 -3.06 3.26 20.48
C GLU A 70 -3.48 2.56 21.78
N SER A 71 -4.78 2.55 22.10
CA SER A 71 -5.30 1.86 23.28
C SER A 71 -5.01 0.35 23.24
N PHE A 72 -5.23 -0.28 22.08
CA PHE A 72 -4.95 -1.70 21.88
C PHE A 72 -3.47 -2.02 22.05
N THR A 73 -2.60 -1.21 21.43
CA THR A 73 -1.14 -1.37 21.52
C THR A 73 -0.65 -1.21 22.95
N ARG A 74 -1.20 -0.25 23.70
CA ARG A 74 -0.87 -0.05 25.12
C ARG A 74 -1.24 -1.28 25.96
N ARG A 75 -2.44 -1.83 25.77
CA ARG A 75 -2.89 -3.04 26.47
C ARG A 75 -2.03 -4.24 26.12
N LEU A 76 -1.71 -4.43 24.83
CA LEU A 76 -0.85 -5.50 24.37
C LEU A 76 0.54 -5.40 25.00
N ARG A 77 1.17 -4.21 24.97
CA ARG A 77 2.49 -4.00 25.57
C ARG A 77 2.50 -4.30 27.07
N LEU A 78 1.48 -3.85 27.80
CA LEU A 78 1.36 -4.14 29.23
C LEU A 78 1.18 -5.64 29.49
N SER A 79 0.28 -6.30 28.77
CA SER A 79 0.04 -7.74 28.92
C SER A 79 1.28 -8.58 28.60
N LEU A 80 2.00 -8.23 27.52
CA LEU A 80 3.24 -8.91 27.16
C LEU A 80 4.32 -8.71 28.22
N PHE A 81 4.50 -7.47 28.71
CA PHE A 81 5.45 -7.19 29.77
C PHE A 81 5.13 -7.95 31.06
N THR A 82 3.86 -7.94 31.49
CA THR A 82 3.42 -8.69 32.68
C THR A 82 3.64 -10.19 32.52
N ASN A 83 3.43 -10.75 31.33
CA ASN A 83 3.70 -12.17 31.08
C ASN A 83 5.19 -12.50 31.11
N ILE A 84 6.04 -11.64 30.53
CA ILE A 84 7.50 -11.84 30.56
C ILE A 84 8.03 -11.84 32.00
N VAL A 85 7.55 -10.93 32.85
CA VAL A 85 8.01 -10.84 34.26
C VAL A 85 7.59 -12.05 35.11
N LYS A 86 6.52 -12.76 34.73
CA LYS A 86 6.01 -13.94 35.46
C LYS A 86 6.69 -15.26 35.07
N GLN A 87 7.61 -15.22 34.12
CA GLN A 87 8.21 -16.40 33.54
C GLN A 87 9.40 -16.89 34.39
N ASP A 88 9.59 -18.22 34.49
CA ASP A 88 10.65 -18.84 35.29
C ASP A 88 12.07 -18.52 34.78
N SER A 89 13.08 -18.64 35.65
CA SER A 89 14.49 -18.34 35.30
C SER A 89 15.01 -19.22 34.16
N GLU A 90 14.59 -20.49 34.08
CA GLU A 90 14.97 -21.43 33.01
C GLU A 90 14.53 -20.95 31.61
N TYR A 91 13.45 -20.16 31.53
CA TYR A 91 13.03 -19.56 30.27
C TYR A 91 14.04 -18.53 29.75
N PHE A 92 14.69 -17.79 30.65
CA PHE A 92 15.68 -16.77 30.29
C PHE A 92 17.06 -17.34 29.99
N ASP A 93 17.32 -18.60 30.37
CA ASP A 93 18.57 -19.30 30.05
C ASP A 93 18.66 -19.72 28.57
N HIS A 94 17.53 -19.73 27.85
CA HIS A 94 17.53 -19.94 26.42
C HIS A 94 18.04 -18.70 25.68
N ASP A 95 19.03 -18.87 24.80
CA ASP A 95 19.69 -17.77 24.08
C ASP A 95 18.70 -16.97 23.20
N ASP A 96 17.60 -17.58 22.76
CA ASP A 96 16.51 -16.93 22.01
C ASP A 96 15.60 -16.04 22.88
N HIS A 97 15.56 -16.27 24.20
CA HIS A 97 14.71 -15.57 25.16
C HIS A 97 15.51 -14.65 26.09
N ALA A 98 16.75 -14.31 25.72
CA ALA A 98 17.52 -13.32 26.43
C ALA A 98 16.73 -12.01 26.62
N SER A 99 16.79 -11.43 27.82
CA SER A 99 16.02 -10.24 28.21
C SER A 99 16.16 -9.06 27.24
N GLY A 100 17.35 -8.88 26.66
CA GLY A 100 17.62 -7.90 25.62
C GLY A 100 16.84 -8.16 24.32
N LYS A 101 16.85 -9.41 23.83
CA LYS A 101 16.11 -9.80 22.61
C LYS A 101 14.60 -9.64 22.81
N LEU A 102 14.06 -10.03 23.97
CA LEU A 102 12.64 -9.87 24.31
C LEU A 102 12.23 -8.38 24.38
N THR A 103 13.08 -7.52 24.95
CA THR A 103 12.83 -6.08 25.02
C THR A 103 12.86 -5.43 23.64
N THR A 104 13.78 -5.86 22.78
CA THR A 104 13.81 -5.46 21.37
C THR A 104 12.54 -5.91 20.65
N ARG A 105 12.14 -7.18 20.78
CA ARG A 105 10.89 -7.72 20.19
C ARG A 105 9.66 -6.94 20.65
N LEU A 106 9.55 -6.65 21.95
CA LEU A 106 8.44 -5.86 22.48
C LEU A 106 8.42 -4.43 21.93
N SER A 107 9.60 -3.87 21.63
CA SER A 107 9.74 -2.53 21.08
C SER A 107 9.51 -2.48 19.57
N THR A 108 9.78 -3.56 18.84
CA THR A 108 9.59 -3.67 17.38
C THR A 108 8.21 -4.20 17.00
N ASP A 109 7.69 -5.20 17.71
CA ASP A 109 6.47 -5.90 17.31
C ASP A 109 5.22 -5.12 17.72
N ALA A 110 5.25 -4.43 18.86
CA ALA A 110 4.15 -3.58 19.30
C ALA A 110 3.80 -2.44 18.30
N PRO A 111 4.75 -1.63 17.79
CA PRO A 111 4.44 -0.62 16.78
C PRO A 111 4.07 -1.24 15.42
N ASN A 112 4.62 -2.39 15.05
CA ASN A 112 4.22 -3.08 13.82
C ASN A 112 2.74 -3.51 13.87
N ILE A 113 2.29 -4.06 15.02
CA ILE A 113 0.89 -4.43 15.24
C ILE A 113 0.00 -3.18 15.27
N ARG A 114 0.45 -2.08 15.88
CA ARG A 114 -0.26 -0.80 15.85
C ARG A 114 -0.52 -0.34 14.41
N ALA A 115 0.52 -0.37 13.57
CA ALA A 115 0.42 0.05 12.18
C ALA A 115 -0.54 -0.83 11.36
N ALA A 116 -0.68 -2.11 11.71
CA ALA A 116 -1.62 -3.03 11.08
C ALA A 116 -3.08 -2.78 11.52
N ILE A 117 -3.31 -2.39 12.77
CA ILE A 117 -4.66 -2.25 13.35
C ILE A 117 -5.26 -0.86 13.09
N ASP A 118 -4.42 0.17 12.97
CA ASP A 118 -4.84 1.55 12.78
C ASP A 118 -5.43 1.76 11.37
N GLN A 119 -4.65 2.31 10.44
CA GLN A 119 -5.18 2.75 9.15
C GLN A 119 -5.40 1.60 8.15
N ARG A 120 -4.60 0.54 8.24
CA ARG A 120 -4.70 -0.61 7.32
C ARG A 120 -6.02 -1.35 7.46
N LEU A 121 -6.53 -1.50 8.68
CA LEU A 121 -7.82 -2.15 8.91
C LEU A 121 -8.97 -1.33 8.31
N ALA A 122 -8.93 -0.01 8.47
CA ALA A 122 -9.92 0.90 7.88
C ALA A 122 -9.92 0.83 6.35
N ASP A 123 -8.74 0.76 5.72
CA ASP A 123 -8.62 0.62 4.27
C ASP A 123 -9.16 -0.73 3.77
N VAL A 124 -8.90 -1.84 4.48
CA VAL A 124 -9.42 -3.16 4.10
C VAL A 124 -10.95 -3.20 4.18
N VAL A 125 -11.53 -2.71 5.29
CA VAL A 125 -12.99 -2.67 5.46
C VAL A 125 -13.63 -1.74 4.42
N GLY A 126 -12.99 -0.59 4.14
CA GLY A 126 -13.41 0.34 3.09
C GLY A 126 -13.37 -0.29 1.69
N ALA A 127 -12.32 -1.06 1.38
CA ALA A 127 -12.18 -1.74 0.10
C ALA A 127 -13.21 -2.87 -0.08
N VAL A 128 -13.49 -3.65 0.97
CA VAL A 128 -14.51 -4.71 0.91
C VAL A 128 -15.90 -4.10 0.72
N SER A 129 -16.22 -3.03 1.45
CA SER A 129 -17.52 -2.34 1.31
C SER A 129 -17.69 -1.67 -0.05
N SER A 130 -16.64 -1.03 -0.59
CA SER A 130 -16.69 -0.45 -1.93
C SER A 130 -16.85 -1.51 -3.02
N MET A 131 -16.19 -2.66 -2.88
CA MET A 131 -16.32 -3.80 -3.78
C MET A 131 -17.76 -4.35 -3.78
N ILE A 132 -18.32 -4.60 -2.60
CA ILE A 132 -19.70 -5.09 -2.47
C ILE A 132 -20.70 -4.07 -3.04
N GLY A 133 -20.54 -2.79 -2.71
CA GLY A 133 -21.40 -1.72 -3.21
C GLY A 133 -21.31 -1.56 -4.73
N GLY A 134 -20.10 -1.60 -5.30
CA GLY A 134 -19.87 -1.48 -6.73
C GLY A 134 -20.48 -2.64 -7.53
N ILE A 135 -20.29 -3.88 -7.06
CA ILE A 135 -20.90 -5.06 -7.68
C ILE A 135 -22.43 -4.96 -7.61
N SER A 136 -22.98 -4.60 -6.46
CA SER A 136 -24.44 -4.48 -6.27
C SER A 136 -25.06 -3.46 -7.23
N ILE A 137 -24.42 -2.30 -7.42
CA ILE A 137 -24.87 -1.27 -8.37
C ILE A 137 -24.75 -1.75 -9.81
N ALA A 138 -23.64 -2.39 -10.17
CA ALA A 138 -23.43 -2.89 -11.53
C ALA A 138 -24.55 -3.86 -11.94
N PHE A 139 -24.92 -4.80 -11.08
CA PHE A 139 -26.02 -5.74 -11.33
C PHE A 139 -27.40 -5.07 -11.35
N SER A 140 -27.60 -4.00 -10.59
CA SER A 140 -28.90 -3.30 -10.50
C SER A 140 -29.24 -2.50 -11.77
N TYR A 141 -28.27 -1.83 -12.40
CA TYR A 141 -28.54 -0.99 -13.58
C TYR A 141 -28.66 -1.77 -14.89
N GLY A 142 -27.94 -2.89 -15.02
CA GLY A 142 -27.85 -3.59 -16.30
C GLY A 142 -27.35 -5.02 -16.14
N PRO A 143 -28.22 -5.99 -15.83
CA PRO A 143 -27.81 -7.37 -15.58
C PRO A 143 -27.14 -8.05 -16.79
N LYS A 144 -27.38 -7.54 -18.02
CA LYS A 144 -26.76 -8.05 -19.24
C LYS A 144 -25.32 -7.55 -19.46
N MET A 145 -25.00 -6.33 -19.02
CA MET A 145 -23.67 -5.70 -19.23
C MET A 145 -22.75 -5.86 -18.01
N ALA A 146 -23.32 -6.00 -16.81
CA ALA A 146 -22.60 -6.21 -15.56
C ALA A 146 -21.60 -7.39 -15.58
N PRO A 147 -21.95 -8.62 -16.05
CA PRO A 147 -21.03 -9.75 -15.98
C PRO A 147 -19.78 -9.56 -16.86
N ILE A 148 -19.91 -8.89 -18.00
CA ILE A 148 -18.78 -8.58 -18.89
C ILE A 148 -17.80 -7.64 -18.19
N GLY A 149 -18.31 -6.62 -17.49
CA GLY A 149 -17.49 -5.69 -16.70
C GLY A 149 -16.78 -6.35 -15.51
N VAL A 150 -17.45 -7.28 -14.83
CA VAL A 150 -16.84 -8.04 -13.72
C VAL A 150 -15.73 -8.96 -14.25
N LEU A 151 -15.92 -9.58 -15.42
CA LEU A 151 -14.93 -10.47 -16.02
C LEU A 151 -13.68 -9.70 -16.46
N THR A 152 -13.83 -8.54 -17.07
CA THR A 152 -12.68 -7.69 -17.45
C THR A 152 -11.95 -7.13 -16.22
N ALA A 153 -12.68 -6.68 -15.20
CA ALA A 153 -12.09 -6.25 -13.93
C ALA A 153 -11.32 -7.38 -13.23
N GLY A 154 -11.88 -8.60 -13.20
CA GLY A 154 -11.22 -9.79 -12.65
C GLY A 154 -9.94 -10.13 -13.39
N ALA A 155 -9.95 -10.12 -14.73
CA ALA A 155 -8.75 -10.36 -15.55
C ALA A 155 -7.63 -9.34 -15.25
N LEU A 156 -7.98 -8.07 -15.07
CA LEU A 156 -7.01 -7.03 -14.69
C LEU A 156 -6.42 -7.27 -13.29
N ILE A 157 -7.23 -7.67 -12.31
CA ILE A 157 -6.73 -7.99 -10.96
C ILE A 157 -5.73 -9.15 -11.02
N ILE A 158 -6.07 -10.21 -11.77
CA ILE A 158 -5.17 -11.37 -11.94
C ILE A 158 -3.85 -10.92 -12.57
N LEU A 159 -3.88 -10.14 -13.66
CA LEU A 159 -2.67 -9.63 -14.30
C LEU A 159 -1.82 -8.79 -13.34
N GLN A 160 -2.44 -7.91 -12.56
CA GLN A 160 -1.74 -7.07 -11.58
C GLN A 160 -1.10 -7.88 -10.47
N THR A 161 -1.81 -8.88 -9.92
CA THR A 161 -1.25 -9.75 -8.88
C THR A 161 -0.08 -10.59 -9.40
N LEU A 162 -0.16 -11.13 -10.62
CA LEU A 162 0.93 -11.86 -11.27
C LEU A 162 2.17 -10.98 -11.46
N VAL A 163 1.99 -9.74 -11.96
CA VAL A 163 3.09 -8.80 -12.13
C VAL A 163 3.72 -8.43 -10.78
N ALA A 164 2.91 -8.20 -9.75
CA ALA A 164 3.39 -7.88 -8.40
C ALA A 164 4.19 -9.05 -7.78
N GLN A 165 3.70 -10.27 -7.90
CA GLN A 165 4.39 -11.47 -7.44
C GLN A 165 5.70 -11.69 -8.19
N TYR A 166 5.67 -11.54 -9.52
CA TYR A 166 6.87 -11.63 -10.35
C TYR A 166 7.93 -10.59 -9.96
N LEU A 167 7.51 -9.34 -9.73
CA LEU A 167 8.40 -8.28 -9.27
C LEU A 167 8.97 -8.56 -7.88
N LYS A 168 8.17 -9.09 -6.96
CA LYS A 168 8.62 -9.46 -5.60
C LYS A 168 9.69 -10.55 -5.65
N ILE A 169 9.44 -11.65 -6.37
CA ILE A 169 10.39 -12.76 -6.53
C ILE A 169 11.67 -12.27 -7.19
N ARG A 170 11.56 -11.46 -8.25
CA ARG A 170 12.71 -10.90 -8.93
C ARG A 170 13.47 -9.90 -8.05
N GLY A 171 12.77 -9.11 -7.25
CA GLY A 171 13.34 -8.19 -6.27
C GLY A 171 14.19 -8.92 -5.23
N GLN A 172 13.69 -10.03 -4.68
CA GLN A 172 14.47 -10.87 -3.76
C GLN A 172 15.70 -11.46 -4.43
N LYS A 173 15.58 -11.98 -5.66
CA LYS A 173 16.74 -12.50 -6.42
C LYS A 173 17.78 -11.41 -6.71
N ASP A 174 17.35 -10.20 -7.01
CA ASP A 174 18.27 -9.07 -7.23
C ASP A 174 18.94 -8.62 -5.92
N ALA A 175 18.24 -8.70 -4.77
CA ALA A 175 18.81 -8.41 -3.45
C ALA A 175 19.90 -9.43 -3.06
N VAL A 176 19.65 -10.73 -3.26
CA VAL A 176 20.66 -11.78 -3.01
C VAL A 176 21.90 -11.58 -3.88
N LYS A 177 21.73 -11.20 -5.16
CA LYS A 177 22.86 -10.91 -6.06
C LYS A 177 23.63 -9.64 -5.68
N ALA A 178 23.02 -8.72 -4.95
CA ALA A 178 23.69 -7.54 -4.41
C ALA A 178 24.42 -7.84 -3.09
N GLU A 179 24.16 -8.97 -2.45
CA GLU A 179 24.80 -9.37 -1.19
C GLU A 179 26.26 -9.79 -1.39
N GLU A 180 26.59 -10.50 -2.48
CA GLU A 180 27.96 -10.93 -2.79
C GLU A 180 28.98 -9.78 -2.87
N PRO A 181 28.76 -8.70 -3.66
CA PRO A 181 29.70 -7.58 -3.70
C PRO A 181 29.76 -6.84 -2.36
N SER A 182 28.65 -6.75 -1.64
CA SER A 182 28.62 -6.16 -0.29
C SER A 182 29.44 -6.98 0.71
N ARG A 183 29.37 -8.32 0.64
CA ARG A 183 30.18 -9.22 1.47
C ARG A 183 31.67 -9.09 1.15
N LEU A 184 32.04 -9.09 -0.13
CA LEU A 184 33.43 -8.91 -0.56
C LEU A 184 34.01 -7.58 -0.06
N ALA A 185 33.24 -6.49 -0.15
CA ALA A 185 33.66 -5.20 0.38
C ALA A 185 33.81 -5.23 1.91
N ALA A 186 32.89 -5.90 2.62
CA ALA A 186 32.98 -6.05 4.07
C ALA A 186 34.22 -6.85 4.49
N GLU A 187 34.52 -7.96 3.82
CA GLU A 187 35.73 -8.77 4.05
C GLU A 187 37.01 -7.96 3.83
N ALA A 188 37.08 -7.19 2.73
CA ALA A 188 38.23 -6.35 2.43
C ALA A 188 38.45 -5.24 3.48
N ILE A 189 37.37 -4.63 4.00
CA ILE A 189 37.45 -3.61 5.05
C ILE A 189 37.88 -4.22 6.38
N GLN A 190 37.32 -5.38 6.75
CA GLN A 190 37.71 -6.10 7.97
C GLN A 190 39.20 -6.49 7.95
N GLN A 191 39.71 -6.90 6.79
CA GLN A 191 41.10 -7.36 6.59
C GLN A 191 42.00 -6.27 5.96
N HIS A 192 41.73 -4.97 6.20
CA HIS A 192 42.44 -3.89 5.51
C HIS A 192 43.98 -3.95 5.65
N LYS A 193 44.50 -4.34 6.83
CA LYS A 193 45.94 -4.48 7.05
C LYS A 193 46.54 -5.54 6.15
N THR A 194 45.90 -6.71 6.06
CA THR A 194 46.34 -7.83 5.20
C THR A 194 46.33 -7.44 3.73
N VAL A 195 45.31 -6.71 3.28
CA VAL A 195 45.21 -6.22 1.89
C VAL A 195 46.33 -5.22 1.57
N GLN A 196 46.66 -4.33 2.52
CA GLN A 196 47.76 -3.38 2.40
C GLN A 196 49.13 -4.07 2.39
N TYR A 197 49.34 -5.08 3.24
CA TYR A 197 50.58 -5.86 3.26
C TYR A 197 50.82 -6.64 1.96
N LEU A 198 49.74 -7.07 1.29
CA LEU A 198 49.78 -7.76 0.00
C LEU A 198 49.80 -6.80 -1.19
N THR A 199 49.65 -5.49 -0.96
CA THR A 199 49.61 -4.43 -1.99
C THR A 199 48.60 -4.73 -3.10
N LYS A 200 47.44 -5.29 -2.71
CA LYS A 200 46.41 -5.84 -3.63
C LYS A 200 45.10 -5.06 -3.59
N GLU A 201 45.11 -3.79 -3.18
CA GLU A 201 43.90 -2.95 -3.10
C GLU A 201 43.17 -2.87 -4.44
N GLN A 202 43.92 -2.66 -5.53
CA GLN A 202 43.35 -2.52 -6.88
C GLN A 202 42.61 -3.78 -7.33
N PHE A 203 43.10 -4.96 -6.95
CA PHE A 203 42.45 -6.23 -7.29
C PHE A 203 41.06 -6.36 -6.64
N PHE A 204 40.91 -5.97 -5.38
CA PHE A 204 39.61 -5.98 -4.69
C PHE A 204 38.65 -4.93 -5.26
N VAL A 205 39.15 -3.74 -5.61
CA VAL A 205 38.37 -2.67 -6.25
C VAL A 205 37.85 -3.12 -7.62
N ASP A 206 38.71 -3.71 -8.45
CA ASP A 206 38.33 -4.19 -9.78
C ASP A 206 37.32 -5.33 -9.71
N THR A 207 37.50 -6.26 -8.78
CA THR A 207 36.56 -7.37 -8.54
C THR A 207 35.20 -6.86 -8.07
N PHE A 208 35.18 -5.88 -7.17
CA PHE A 208 33.94 -5.23 -6.72
C PHE A 208 33.23 -4.50 -7.86
N ILE A 209 33.96 -3.73 -8.68
CA ILE A 209 33.41 -3.05 -9.85
C ILE A 209 32.85 -4.06 -10.86
N ALA A 210 33.55 -5.17 -11.10
CA ALA A 210 33.10 -6.22 -12.00
C ALA A 210 31.76 -6.84 -11.54
N GLN A 211 31.64 -7.15 -10.25
CA GLN A 211 30.40 -7.70 -9.67
C GLN A 211 29.25 -6.68 -9.65
N MET A 212 29.56 -5.39 -9.41
CA MET A 212 28.56 -4.31 -9.34
C MET A 212 27.99 -3.86 -10.70
N LYS A 213 28.68 -4.13 -11.82
CA LYS A 213 28.18 -3.78 -13.17
C LYS A 213 26.81 -4.39 -13.49
N GLY A 214 26.57 -5.63 -13.05
CA GLY A 214 25.30 -6.34 -13.25
C GLY A 214 24.10 -5.68 -12.55
N PRO A 215 24.15 -5.52 -11.21
CA PRO A 215 23.15 -4.80 -10.44
C PRO A 215 22.94 -3.36 -10.93
N HIS A 216 24.03 -2.63 -11.22
CA HIS A 216 23.97 -1.22 -11.63
C HIS A 216 23.18 -1.00 -12.93
N LYS A 217 23.45 -1.80 -13.98
CA LYS A 217 22.69 -1.73 -15.25
C LYS A 217 21.21 -2.06 -15.05
N ARG A 218 20.88 -3.02 -14.16
CA ARG A 218 19.50 -3.39 -13.84
C ARG A 218 18.76 -2.28 -13.10
N THR A 219 19.42 -1.59 -12.18
CA THR A 219 18.86 -0.46 -11.44
C THR A 219 18.54 0.70 -12.36
N ILE A 220 19.46 1.06 -13.27
CA ILE A 220 19.22 2.11 -14.26
C ILE A 220 18.04 1.73 -15.17
N PHE A 221 18.04 0.52 -15.73
CA PHE A 221 16.95 0.07 -16.60
C PHE A 221 15.59 0.06 -15.90
N ARG A 222 15.54 -0.36 -14.62
CA ARG A 222 14.32 -0.28 -13.80
C ARG A 222 13.89 1.16 -13.56
N GLY A 223 14.83 2.05 -13.26
CA GLY A 223 14.58 3.48 -13.08
C GLY A 223 13.97 4.11 -14.32
N THR A 224 14.57 3.88 -15.49
CA THR A 224 14.08 4.38 -16.78
C THR A 224 12.69 3.80 -17.12
N ARG A 225 12.46 2.50 -16.86
CA ARG A 225 11.14 1.88 -17.11
C ARG A 225 10.06 2.39 -16.15
N CYS A 226 10.40 2.65 -14.89
CA CYS A 226 9.49 3.23 -13.91
C CYS A 226 9.12 4.67 -14.31
N PHE A 227 10.13 5.46 -14.69
CA PHE A 227 9.94 6.82 -15.18
C PHE A 227 9.06 6.86 -16.44
N TYR A 228 9.31 5.98 -17.41
CA TYR A 228 8.47 5.86 -18.61
C TYR A 228 7.02 5.49 -18.29
N ASN A 229 6.80 4.53 -17.38
CA ASN A 229 5.44 4.16 -16.94
C ASN A 229 4.74 5.31 -16.19
N PHE A 230 5.46 6.08 -15.38
CA PHE A 230 4.91 7.24 -14.67
C PHE A 230 4.49 8.35 -15.65
N LEU A 231 5.34 8.67 -16.63
CA LEU A 231 5.01 9.64 -17.68
C LEU A 231 3.79 9.21 -18.49
N LYS A 232 3.71 7.94 -18.89
CA LYS A 232 2.58 7.41 -19.66
C LYS A 232 1.27 7.46 -18.85
N ASN A 233 1.31 7.15 -17.56
CA ASN A 233 0.14 7.23 -16.70
C ASN A 233 -0.30 8.68 -16.47
N SER A 234 0.64 9.60 -16.24
CA SER A 234 0.38 11.03 -16.10
C SER A 234 -0.24 11.66 -17.36
N GLN A 235 0.28 11.30 -18.54
CA GLN A 235 -0.30 11.75 -19.81
C GLN A 235 -1.70 11.18 -20.04
N SER A 236 -1.94 9.91 -19.70
CA SER A 236 -3.27 9.28 -19.85
C SER A 236 -4.33 9.98 -18.99
N VAL A 237 -3.99 10.43 -17.77
CA VAL A 237 -4.89 11.23 -16.92
C VAL A 237 -5.14 12.62 -17.51
N CYS A 238 -4.13 13.22 -18.15
CA CYS A 238 -4.27 14.53 -18.79
C CYS A 238 -5.16 14.49 -20.05
N TYR A 239 -5.00 13.46 -20.89
CA TYR A 239 -5.84 13.28 -22.09
C TYR A 239 -7.32 13.03 -21.77
N ILE A 240 -7.62 12.35 -20.66
CA ILE A 240 -9.01 12.10 -20.21
C ILE A 240 -9.66 13.36 -19.60
N SER A 241 -8.87 14.34 -19.15
CA SER A 241 -9.40 15.59 -18.56
C SER A 241 -9.62 16.71 -19.57
N VAL A 242 -9.23 16.53 -20.84
CA VAL A 242 -9.32 17.52 -21.94
C VAL A 242 -10.35 17.11 -23.01
N SER A 243 -10.90 15.89 -22.95
CA SER A 243 -12.05 15.45 -23.76
C SER A 243 -13.33 15.44 -22.93
#